data_AF-A0A2N2CXF5-F1
#
_entry.id   AF-A0A2N2CXF5-F1
#
_cell.length_a   1.000
_cell.length_b   1.000
_cell.length_c   1.000
_cell.angle_alpha   90.00
_cell.angle_beta   90.00
_cell.angle_gamma   90.00
#
_symmetry.space_group_name_H-M   'P 1'
#
loop_
_entity.id
_entity.type
_entity.pdbx_description
1 polymer ?
#
loop_
_entity_poly.entity_id
_entity_poly.type
_entity_poly.pdbx_seq_one_letter_code
_entity_poly.pdbx_strand_id
1 'polypeptide(L)'
;MSESKTLNNLMEAFAGESQANRKYTAYSKKAEADGNINAAKLFKAAADAETLHALKHFEVAGKIHTTAENLKDAVAGETHEYTEMYPDFLKEAEA
;
A
#
# COMPACT_ATOMS: atom_id res chain seq x y z
N MET A 1 9.10 16.59 19.87
CA MET A 1 7.95 15.90 19.22
C MET A 1 8.05 14.45 19.63
N SER A 2 7.01 13.86 20.23
CA SER A 2 7.10 12.49 20.74
C SER A 2 7.31 11.51 19.57
N GLU A 3 8.17 10.50 19.77
CA GLU A 3 8.46 9.47 18.76
C GLU A 3 7.19 8.82 18.19
N SER A 4 6.14 8.71 19.03
CA SER A 4 4.81 8.21 18.63
C SER A 4 4.13 9.06 17.53
N LYS A 5 4.23 10.39 17.55
CA LYS A 5 3.60 11.22 16.51
C LYS A 5 4.30 11.06 15.17
N THR A 6 5.64 11.02 15.19
CA THR A 6 6.43 10.80 13.97
C THR A 6 6.18 9.42 13.39
N LEU A 7 6.13 8.37 14.23
CA LEU A 7 5.81 7.02 13.78
C LEU A 7 4.43 6.95 13.13
N ASN A 8 3.41 7.57 13.74
CA ASN A 8 2.07 7.61 13.16
C ASN A 8 2.06 8.31 11.79
N ASN A 9 2.74 9.45 11.67
CA ASN A 9 2.86 10.15 10.39
C ASN A 9 3.58 9.30 9.32
N LEU A 10 4.61 8.53 9.70
CA LEU A 10 5.31 7.63 8.76
C LEU A 10 4.40 6.49 8.29
N MET A 11 3.59 5.91 9.19
CA MET A 11 2.65 4.86 8.82
C MET A 11 1.49 5.40 7.97
N GLU A 12 1.02 6.61 8.24
CA GLU A 12 0.02 7.30 7.41
C GLU A 12 0.58 7.59 6.01
N ALA A 13 1.82 8.07 5.92
CA ALA A 13 2.51 8.26 4.64
C ALA A 13 2.69 6.94 3.89
N PHE A 14 3.14 5.87 4.57
CA PHE A 14 3.25 4.54 3.97
C PHE A 14 1.92 4.05 3.37
N ALA A 15 0.81 4.23 4.09
CA ALA A 15 -0.52 3.87 3.60
C ALA A 15 -0.92 4.73 2.39
N GLY A 16 -0.68 6.04 2.43
CA GLY A 16 -0.97 6.97 1.34
C GLY A 16 -0.20 6.64 0.06
N GLU A 17 1.11 6.43 0.17
CA GLU A 17 1.99 6.09 -0.96
C GLU A 17 1.66 4.71 -1.54
N SER A 18 1.31 3.73 -0.70
CA SER A 18 0.86 2.41 -1.14
C SER A 18 -0.43 2.50 -1.97
N GLN A 19 -1.39 3.32 -1.53
CA GLN A 19 -2.62 3.57 -2.30
C GLN A 19 -2.35 4.34 -3.60
N ALA A 20 -1.48 5.35 -3.57
CA ALA A 20 -1.08 6.12 -4.76
C ALA A 20 -0.43 5.21 -5.82
N ASN A 21 0.51 4.36 -5.41
CA ASN A 21 1.13 3.36 -6.26
C ASN A 21 0.11 2.44 -6.96
N ARG A 22 -0.86 1.88 -6.23
CA ARG A 22 -1.89 1.00 -6.80
C ARG A 22 -2.81 1.76 -7.76
N LYS A 23 -3.22 3.00 -7.42
CA LYS A 23 -4.03 3.86 -8.31
C LYS A 23 -3.29 4.19 -9.60
N TYR A 24 -2.05 4.66 -9.53
CA TYR A 24 -1.27 5.02 -10.71
C TYR A 24 -0.95 3.80 -11.59
N THR A 25 -0.75 2.63 -11.00
CA THR A 25 -0.66 1.38 -11.77
C THR A 25 -1.95 1.10 -12.56
N ALA A 26 -3.13 1.27 -11.95
CA ALA A 26 -4.41 1.10 -12.63
C ALA A 26 -4.62 2.17 -13.73
N TYR A 27 -4.26 3.42 -13.47
CA TYR A 27 -4.39 4.52 -14.43
C TYR A 27 -3.45 4.35 -15.62
N SER A 28 -2.25 3.84 -15.39
CA SER A 28 -1.30 3.50 -16.46
C SER A 28 -1.90 2.50 -17.44
N LYS A 29 -2.48 1.40 -16.93
CA LYS A 29 -3.17 0.39 -17.76
C LYS A 29 -4.35 0.97 -18.53
N LYS A 30 -5.14 1.82 -17.88
CA LYS A 30 -6.27 2.48 -18.54
C LYS A 30 -5.82 3.41 -19.66
N ALA A 31 -4.81 4.24 -19.40
CA ALA A 31 -4.23 5.14 -20.40
C ALA A 31 -3.64 4.38 -21.59
N GLU A 32 -3.00 3.23 -21.36
CA GLU A 32 -2.50 2.36 -22.43
C GLU A 32 -3.64 1.80 -23.28
N ALA A 33 -4.70 1.29 -22.64
CA ALA A 33 -5.89 0.79 -23.33
C ALA A 33 -6.61 1.87 -24.16
N ASP A 34 -6.55 3.13 -23.72
CA ASP A 34 -7.12 4.29 -24.43
C ASP A 34 -6.19 4.85 -25.53
N GLY A 35 -5.01 4.25 -25.75
CA GLY A 35 -4.02 4.71 -26.73
C GLY A 35 -3.20 5.92 -26.29
N ASN A 36 -3.34 6.37 -25.04
CA ASN A 36 -2.64 7.51 -24.46
C ASN A 36 -1.26 7.10 -23.89
N ILE A 37 -0.35 6.67 -24.77
CA ILE A 37 0.92 6.03 -24.39
C ILE A 37 1.81 6.91 -23.49
N ASN A 38 1.85 8.23 -23.71
CA ASN A 38 2.66 9.12 -22.87
C ASN A 38 2.09 9.25 -21.45
N ALA A 39 0.75 9.30 -21.31
CA ALA A 39 0.11 9.29 -19.99
C ALA A 39 0.32 7.95 -19.29
N ALA A 40 0.25 6.83 -20.03
CA ALA A 40 0.54 5.50 -19.48
C ALA A 40 1.95 5.41 -18.90
N LYS A 41 2.96 5.90 -19.64
CA LYS A 41 4.36 5.98 -19.19
C LYS A 41 4.53 6.88 -17.96
N LEU A 42 3.88 8.04 -17.95
CA LEU A 42 3.92 8.96 -16.82
C LEU A 42 3.36 8.32 -15.55
N PHE A 43 2.17 7.72 -15.63
CA PHE A 43 1.57 7.03 -14.49
C PHE A 43 2.41 5.84 -14.02
N LYS A 44 3.02 5.10 -14.95
CA LYS A 44 3.92 4.01 -14.59
C LYS A 44 5.14 4.51 -13.81
N ALA A 45 5.80 5.57 -14.31
CA ALA A 45 6.94 6.17 -13.64
C ALA A 45 6.56 6.73 -12.26
N ALA A 46 5.40 7.38 -12.14
CA ALA A 46 4.88 7.86 -10.85
C ALA A 46 4.63 6.70 -9.89
N ALA A 47 3.98 5.62 -10.33
CA ALA A 47 3.77 4.43 -9.49
C ALA A 47 5.11 3.84 -8.99
N ASP A 48 6.11 3.76 -9.86
CA ASP A 48 7.43 3.27 -9.47
C ASP A 48 8.11 4.22 -8.45
N ALA A 49 7.91 5.53 -8.56
CA ALA A 49 8.36 6.50 -7.56
C ALA A 49 7.66 6.32 -6.21
N GLU A 50 6.32 6.16 -6.18
CA GLU A 50 5.60 5.95 -4.92
C GLU A 50 5.97 4.63 -4.24
N THR A 51 6.43 3.64 -5.00
CA THR A 51 7.02 2.43 -4.42
C THR A 51 8.25 2.78 -3.58
N LEU A 52 9.14 3.63 -4.10
CA LEU A 52 10.34 4.07 -3.38
C LEU A 52 9.98 4.88 -2.14
N HIS A 53 9.01 5.80 -2.23
CA HIS A 53 8.54 6.58 -1.09
C HIS A 53 7.94 5.70 0.01
N ALA A 54 7.01 4.80 -0.35
CA ALA A 54 6.38 3.87 0.60
C ALA A 54 7.44 3.01 1.31
N LEU A 55 8.33 2.36 0.55
CA LEU A 55 9.38 1.52 1.13
C LEU A 55 10.29 2.32 2.05
N LYS A 56 10.62 3.57 1.71
CA LYS A 56 11.47 4.41 2.56
C LYS A 56 10.78 4.82 3.86
N HIS A 57 9.49 5.16 3.81
CA HIS A 57 8.73 5.45 5.02
C HIS A 57 8.65 4.22 5.95
N PHE A 58 8.41 3.03 5.40
CA PHE A 58 8.33 1.79 6.16
C PHE A 58 9.67 1.39 6.79
N GLU A 59 10.77 1.58 6.04
CA GLU A 59 12.13 1.38 6.54
C GLU A 59 12.46 2.33 7.71
N VAL A 60 12.21 3.64 7.53
CA VAL A 60 12.49 4.66 8.57
C VAL A 60 11.58 4.49 9.79
N ALA A 61 10.38 3.95 9.62
CA ALA A 61 9.49 3.57 10.72
C ALA A 61 9.99 2.35 11.51
N GLY A 62 11.06 1.67 11.06
CA GLY A 62 11.63 0.51 11.73
C GLY A 62 10.75 -0.73 11.64
N LYS A 63 9.94 -0.85 10.58
CA LYS A 63 8.95 -1.94 10.40
C LYS A 63 9.45 -3.10 9.55
N ILE A 64 10.69 -3.04 9.06
CA ILE A 64 11.34 -4.15 8.37
C ILE A 64 12.17 -4.91 9.41
N HIS A 65 11.71 -6.12 9.75
CA HIS A 65 12.34 -6.98 10.76
C HIS A 65 13.06 -8.18 10.10
N THR A 66 13.40 -9.21 10.87
CA THR A 66 13.92 -10.46 10.28
C THR A 66 12.86 -11.12 9.39
N THR A 67 13.31 -11.96 8.44
CA THR A 67 12.37 -12.71 7.57
C THR A 67 11.34 -13.52 8.37
N ALA A 68 11.75 -14.13 9.49
CA ALA A 68 10.84 -14.90 10.33
C ALA A 68 9.79 -14.03 11.03
N GLU A 69 10.15 -12.81 11.43
CA GLU A 69 9.21 -11.85 12.02
C GLU A 69 8.26 -11.28 10.97
N ASN A 70 8.78 -10.90 9.80
CA ASN A 70 7.96 -10.40 8.68
C ASN A 70 6.97 -11.46 8.18
N LEU A 71 7.34 -12.75 8.20
CA LEU A 71 6.41 -13.84 7.87
C LEU A 71 5.29 -13.98 8.91
N LYS A 72 5.58 -13.79 10.20
CA LYS A 72 4.55 -13.82 11.25
C LYS A 72 3.59 -12.64 11.12
N ASP A 73 4.12 -11.46 10.83
CA ASP A 73 3.33 -10.26 10.57
C ASP A 73 2.38 -10.46 9.38
N ALA A 74 2.90 -10.97 8.26
CA ALA A 74 2.09 -11.29 7.08
C ALA A 74 0.99 -12.32 7.37
N VAL A 75 1.31 -13.42 8.08
CA VAL A 75 0.30 -14.43 8.46
C VAL A 75 -0.76 -13.83 9.36
N ALA A 76 -0.40 -12.97 10.31
CA ALA A 76 -1.37 -12.32 11.19
C ALA A 76 -2.31 -11.40 10.41
N GLY A 77 -1.76 -10.60 9.48
CA GLY A 77 -2.54 -9.73 8.59
C GLY A 77 -3.53 -10.52 7.75
N GLU A 78 -3.04 -11.49 6.96
CA GLU A 78 -3.87 -12.36 6.12
C GLU A 78 -4.95 -13.08 6.95
N THR A 79 -4.60 -13.57 8.15
CA THR A 79 -5.56 -14.23 9.05
C THR A 79 -6.69 -13.31 9.44
N HIS A 80 -6.38 -12.12 9.93
CA HIS A 80 -7.40 -11.12 10.25
C HIS A 80 -8.27 -10.77 9.04
N GLU A 81 -7.68 -10.64 7.86
CA GLU A 81 -8.42 -10.34 6.64
C GLU A 81 -9.46 -11.43 6.32
N TYR A 82 -9.08 -12.70 6.31
CA TYR A 82 -9.99 -13.78 5.91
C TYR A 82 -10.92 -14.26 7.02
N THR A 83 -10.57 -14.14 8.31
CA THR A 83 -11.42 -14.60 9.41
C THR A 83 -12.38 -13.54 9.94
N GLU A 84 -12.03 -12.25 9.81
CA GLU A 84 -12.78 -11.15 10.43
C GLU A 84 -13.18 -10.09 9.40
N MET A 85 -12.21 -9.42 8.77
CA MET A 85 -12.47 -8.25 7.93
C MET A 85 -13.37 -8.56 6.73
N TYR A 86 -13.01 -9.52 5.88
CA TYR A 86 -13.79 -9.85 4.69
C TYR A 86 -15.15 -10.49 5.00
N PRO A 87 -15.27 -11.42 5.97
CA PRO A 87 -16.57 -11.91 6.40
C PRO A 87 -17.53 -10.81 6.87
N ASP A 88 -17.03 -9.82 7.60
CA ASP A 88 -17.88 -8.71 8.07
C ASP A 88 -18.25 -7.75 6.93
N PHE A 89 -17.31 -7.44 6.03
CA PHE A 89 -17.63 -6.66 4.82
C PHE A 89 -18.66 -7.36 3.93
N LEU A 90 -18.62 -8.69 3.84
CA LEU A 90 -19.61 -9.46 3.08
C LEU A 90 -21.01 -9.34 3.70
N LYS A 91 -21.12 -9.49 5.03
CA LYS A 91 -22.40 -9.33 5.74
C LYS A 91 -22.98 -7.93 5.54
N GLU A 92 -22.13 -6.90 5.56
CA GLU A 92 -22.56 -5.52 5.33
C GLU A 92 -23.02 -5.28 3.88
N ALA A 93 -22.33 -5.87 2.90
CA ALA A 93 -22.71 -5.75 1.50
C ALA A 93 -24.02 -6.48 1.12
N GLU A 94 -24.42 -7.48 1.90
CA GLU A 94 -25.66 -8.25 1.71
C GLU A 94 -26.89 -7.63 2.41
N ALA A 95 -26.71 -6.59 3.24
CA ALA A 95 -27.76 -5.91 4.01
C ALA A 95 -28.48 -4.79 3.23
#